data_AF-A0A4J1YIN4-F1
#
_entry.id   AF-A0A4J1YIN4-F1
#
_cell.length_a   1.000
_cell.length_b   1.000
_cell.length_c   1.000
_cell.angle_alpha   90.00
_cell.angle_beta   90.00
_cell.angle_gamma   90.00
#
_symmetry.space_group_name_H-M   'P 1'
#
loop_
_entity.id
_entity.type
_entity.pdbx_description
1 polymer ?
#
loop_
_entity_poly.entity_id
_entity_poly.type
_entity_poly.pdbx_seq_one_letter_code
_entity_poly.pdbx_strand_id
1 'polypeptide(L)'
;MMVVLANHPNWQVYPDEIAKRKGVNRKTIDKYFKIFEEAGYLRKIRKKPPGNGGSHIFRFFSDVKISDFQFDIMKQRLNLSIKRASMNYNSDIPKSEMSESEMSDFGH
;
A
#
# COMPACT_ATOMS: atom_id res chain seq x y z
N MET A 1 10.91 3.89 16.92
CA MET A 1 10.67 2.58 16.27
C MET A 1 9.31 2.68 15.61
N MET A 2 9.24 2.56 14.28
CA MET A 2 8.02 2.77 13.49
C MET A 2 7.31 1.43 13.35
N VAL A 3 6.29 1.18 14.18
CA VAL A 3 5.45 -0.02 14.02
C VAL A 3 4.50 0.24 12.86
N VAL A 4 4.97 -0.05 11.65
CA VAL A 4 4.04 -0.34 10.55
C VAL A 4 3.27 -1.55 11.06
N LEU A 5 1.95 -1.43 11.22
CA LEU A 5 1.04 -2.55 11.48
C LEU A 5 1.05 -3.49 10.25
N ALA A 6 2.18 -4.12 9.99
CA ALA A 6 2.48 -5.01 8.89
C ALA A 6 2.38 -6.43 9.42
N ASN A 7 1.15 -6.90 9.66
CA ASN A 7 0.92 -8.33 9.91
C ASN A 7 0.34 -9.06 8.70
N HIS A 8 0.60 -8.55 7.49
CA HIS A 8 0.19 -9.21 6.25
C HIS A 8 1.14 -8.82 5.09
N PRO A 9 1.47 -9.74 4.16
CA PRO A 9 2.41 -9.51 3.04
C PRO A 9 2.03 -8.35 2.09
N ASN A 10 0.79 -7.87 2.16
CA ASN A 10 0.27 -6.78 1.33
C ASN A 10 0.22 -5.41 2.06
N TRP A 11 0.71 -5.31 3.30
CA TRP A 11 0.84 -4.07 4.11
C TRP A 11 -0.43 -3.19 4.17
N GLN A 12 -1.59 -3.78 3.90
CA GLN A 12 -2.82 -3.03 3.72
C GLN A 12 -3.65 -3.10 4.99
N VAL A 13 -4.08 -1.93 5.47
CA VAL A 13 -5.01 -1.86 6.60
C VAL A 13 -6.43 -1.91 6.08
N TYR A 14 -7.12 -3.01 6.38
CA TYR A 14 -8.52 -3.26 6.05
C TYR A 14 -9.42 -2.84 7.21
N PRO A 15 -10.15 -1.71 7.11
CA PRO A 15 -10.88 -1.23 8.25
C PRO A 15 -12.18 -2.02 8.50
N ASP A 16 -12.68 -2.76 7.51
CA ASP A 16 -13.79 -3.70 7.65
C ASP A 16 -13.41 -4.88 8.57
N GLU A 17 -12.18 -5.36 8.49
CA GLU A 17 -11.67 -6.40 9.39
C GLU A 17 -11.52 -5.90 10.82
N ILE A 18 -11.03 -4.67 10.98
CA ILE A 18 -10.91 -4.02 12.30
C ILE A 18 -12.30 -3.84 12.92
N ALA A 19 -13.27 -3.39 12.14
CA ALA A 19 -14.65 -3.24 12.56
C ALA A 19 -15.23 -4.58 13.03
N LYS A 20 -15.06 -5.65 12.24
CA LYS A 20 -15.50 -7.01 12.58
C LYS A 20 -14.86 -7.52 13.87
N ARG A 21 -13.53 -7.38 14.02
CA ARG A 21 -12.80 -7.82 15.22
C ARG A 21 -13.18 -7.06 16.49
N LYS A 22 -13.57 -5.79 16.35
CA LYS A 22 -13.98 -4.94 17.47
C LYS A 22 -15.50 -4.97 17.72
N GLY A 23 -16.29 -5.63 16.88
CA GLY A 23 -17.75 -5.67 16.99
C GLY A 23 -18.40 -4.29 16.80
N VAL A 24 -17.75 -3.39 16.07
CA VAL A 24 -18.23 -2.02 15.82
C VAL A 24 -18.54 -1.79 14.35
N ASN A 25 -19.31 -0.74 14.06
CA ASN A 25 -19.58 -0.35 12.68
C ASN A 25 -18.32 0.17 11.99
N ARG A 26 -18.16 -0.17 10.71
CA ARG A 26 -17.13 0.38 9.82
C ARG A 26 -17.05 1.91 9.83
N LYS A 27 -18.20 2.58 9.89
CA LYS A 27 -18.29 4.05 9.99
C LYS A 27 -17.61 4.59 11.26
N THR A 28 -17.66 3.84 12.36
CA THR A 28 -16.99 4.21 13.61
C THR A 28 -15.47 4.17 13.42
N ILE A 29 -14.95 3.15 12.75
CA ILE A 29 -13.52 3.05 12.42
C ILE A 29 -13.08 4.21 11.50
N ASP A 30 -13.90 4.61 10.51
CA ASP A 30 -13.59 5.77 9.67
C ASP A 30 -13.46 7.07 10.48
N LYS A 31 -14.33 7.27 11.47
CA LYS A 31 -14.25 8.44 12.36
C LYS A 31 -12.93 8.47 13.13
N TYR A 32 -12.53 7.35 13.72
CA TYR A 32 -11.25 7.27 14.42
C TYR A 32 -10.06 7.46 13.49
N PHE A 33 -10.11 6.92 12.27
CA PHE A 33 -9.05 7.13 11.28
C PHE A 33 -8.93 8.60 10.92
N LYS A 34 -10.04 9.32 10.78
CA LYS A 34 -10.00 10.78 10.54
C LYS A 34 -9.31 11.52 11.69
N ILE A 35 -9.59 11.15 12.95
CA ILE A 35 -8.92 11.73 14.12
C ILE A 35 -7.41 11.48 14.08
N PHE A 36 -6.97 10.27 13.76
CA PHE A 36 -5.54 9.96 13.63
C PHE A 36 -4.89 10.70 12.47
N GLU A 37 -5.62 10.92 11.38
CA GLU A 37 -5.12 11.65 10.21
C GLU A 37 -4.91 13.14 10.55
N GLU A 38 -5.88 13.77 11.20
CA GLU A 38 -5.78 15.17 11.65
C GLU A 38 -4.69 15.34 12.72
N ALA A 39 -4.50 14.36 13.59
CA ALA A 39 -3.45 14.38 14.60
C ALA A 39 -2.04 14.06 14.04
N GLY A 40 -1.94 13.62 12.79
CA GLY A 40 -0.68 13.32 12.09
C GLY A 40 -0.10 11.92 12.35
N TYR A 41 -0.87 11.02 12.99
CA TYR A 41 -0.47 9.63 13.27
C TYR A 41 -0.87 8.65 12.16
N LEU A 42 -1.77 9.09 11.26
CA LEU A 42 -2.18 8.36 10.08
C LEU A 42 -1.94 9.19 8.83
N ARG A 43 -1.29 8.63 7.83
CA ARG A 43 -1.27 9.19 6.47
C ARG A 43 -1.77 8.14 5.47
N LYS A 44 -2.47 8.58 4.44
CA LYS A 44 -3.02 7.69 3.41
C LYS A 44 -2.58 8.09 2.02
N ILE A 45 -2.43 7.10 1.14
CA ILE A 45 -2.05 7.30 -0.26
C ILE A 45 -2.95 6.44 -1.12
N ARG A 46 -3.54 7.04 -2.14
CA ARG A 46 -4.22 6.32 -3.21
C ARG A 46 -3.23 5.99 -4.31
N LYS A 47 -3.09 4.72 -4.65
CA LYS A 47 -2.29 4.26 -5.79
C LYS A 47 -3.10 3.27 -6.62
N LYS A 48 -2.96 3.39 -7.94
CA LYS A 48 -3.39 2.35 -8.87
C LYS A 48 -2.14 1.53 -9.21
N PRO A 49 -2.09 0.23 -8.84
CA PRO A 49 -1.00 -0.63 -9.27
C PRO A 49 -1.04 -0.80 -10.80
N PRO A 50 0.11 -1.09 -11.44
CA PRO A 50 0.14 -1.42 -12.88
C PRO A 50 -0.69 -2.69 -13.14
N GLY A 51 -1.46 -2.69 -14.23
CA GLY A 51 -2.41 -3.76 -14.60
C GLY A 51 -3.89 -3.37 -14.49
N ASN A 52 -4.78 -4.37 -14.60
CA ASN A 52 -6.24 -4.20 -14.58
C ASN A 52 -6.85 -4.05 -13.16
N GLY A 53 -6.04 -3.66 -12.17
CA GLY A 53 -6.47 -3.46 -10.79
C GLY A 53 -7.16 -2.11 -10.53
N GLY A 54 -8.09 -2.10 -9.57
CA GLY A 54 -8.74 -0.88 -9.07
C GLY A 54 -7.78 0.00 -8.25
N SER A 55 -8.20 1.24 -7.94
CA SER A 55 -7.41 2.11 -7.07
C SER A 55 -7.43 1.58 -5.63
N HIS A 56 -6.27 1.39 -5.02
CA HIS A 56 -6.14 0.97 -3.62
C HIS A 56 -5.70 2.13 -2.73
N ILE A 57 -6.19 2.13 -1.49
CA ILE A 57 -5.79 3.09 -0.47
C ILE A 57 -4.84 2.39 0.50
N PHE A 58 -3.60 2.85 0.53
CA PHE A 58 -2.57 2.46 1.49
C PHE A 58 -2.63 3.42 2.68
N ARG A 59 -2.55 2.86 3.89
CA ARG A 59 -2.65 3.59 5.16
C ARG A 59 -1.40 3.32 5.98
N PHE A 60 -0.72 4.38 6.38
CA PHE A 60 0.50 4.35 7.19
C PHE A 60 0.19 4.85 8.59
N PHE A 61 0.44 4.02 9.58
CA PHE A 61 0.28 4.35 11.00
C PHE A 61 1.66 4.48 11.66
N SER A 62 1.75 5.35 12.65
CA SER A 62 2.94 5.55 13.46
C SER A 62 2.55 6.01 14.85
N ASP A 63 3.27 5.56 15.87
CA ASP A 63 3.09 6.01 17.26
C ASP A 63 3.58 7.45 17.49
N VAL A 64 4.34 7.98 16.54
CA VAL A 64 4.78 9.38 16.49
C VAL A 64 4.21 10.07 15.25
N LYS A 65 4.05 11.40 15.32
CA LYS A 65 3.60 12.19 14.17
C LYS A 65 4.50 11.94 12.95
N ILE A 66 3.87 11.59 11.84
CA ILE A 66 4.54 11.32 10.58
C ILE A 66 4.93 12.65 9.95
N SER A 67 6.23 12.95 9.93
CA SER A 67 6.76 14.12 9.23
C SER A 67 6.68 13.91 7.72
N ASP A 68 6.69 15.01 6.96
CA ASP A 68 6.62 14.93 5.51
C ASP A 68 7.84 14.19 4.93
N PHE A 69 9.03 14.39 5.51
CA PHE A 69 10.23 13.64 5.13
C PHE A 69 10.09 12.13 5.34
N GLN A 70 9.56 11.70 6.50
CA GLN A 70 9.31 10.27 6.75
C GLN A 70 8.28 9.72 5.77
N PHE A 71 7.24 10.51 5.47
CA PHE A 71 6.21 10.13 4.53
C PHE A 71 6.73 10.01 3.09
N ASP A 72 7.68 10.84 2.68
CA ASP A 72 8.36 10.74 1.39
C ASP A 72 9.16 9.44 1.26
N ILE A 73 9.88 9.05 2.32
CA ILE A 73 10.59 7.77 2.36
C ILE A 73 9.60 6.60 2.27
N MET A 74 8.48 6.67 3.00
CA MET A 74 7.42 5.64 2.92
C MET A 74 6.84 5.54 1.51
N LYS A 75 6.62 6.66 0.82
CA LYS A 75 6.17 6.71 -0.58
C LYS A 75 7.14 6.00 -1.52
N GLN A 76 8.44 6.29 -1.40
CA GLN A 76 9.45 5.65 -2.23
C GLN A 76 9.49 4.14 -2.02
N ARG A 77 9.44 3.68 -0.76
CA ARG A 77 9.40 2.25 -0.41
C ARG A 77 8.16 1.56 -0.96
N LEU A 78 6.99 2.20 -0.87
CA LEU A 78 5.75 1.68 -1.44
C LEU A 78 5.83 1.55 -2.97
N ASN A 79 6.36 2.57 -3.66
CA ASN A 79 6.49 2.49 -5.13
C ASN A 79 7.46 1.36 -5.53
N LEU A 80 8.55 1.18 -4.78
CA LEU A 80 9.50 0.10 -5.02
C LEU A 80 8.88 -1.29 -4.79
N SER A 81 8.06 -1.45 -3.74
CA SER A 81 7.37 -2.73 -3.49
C SER A 81 6.33 -3.04 -4.57
N ILE A 82 5.57 -2.04 -5.03
CA ILE A 82 4.62 -2.19 -6.14
C ILE A 82 5.37 -2.60 -7.42
N LYS A 83 6.49 -1.92 -7.75
CA LYS A 83 7.30 -2.25 -8.93
C LYS A 83 7.85 -3.68 -8.87
N ARG A 84 8.34 -4.12 -7.70
CA ARG A 84 8.81 -5.50 -7.51
C ARG A 84 7.68 -6.51 -7.63
N ALA A 85 6.52 -6.22 -7.05
CA ALA A 85 5.36 -7.09 -7.16
C ALA A 85 4.91 -7.25 -8.63
N SER A 86 4.94 -6.18 -9.43
CA SER A 86 4.65 -6.27 -10.86
C SER A 86 5.73 -6.99 -11.67
N MET A 87 7.01 -6.82 -11.31
CA MET A 87 8.11 -7.55 -11.96
C MET A 87 8.04 -9.06 -11.70
N ASN A 88 7.73 -9.46 -10.46
CA ASN A 88 7.54 -10.87 -10.11
C ASN A 88 6.31 -11.45 -10.82
N TYR A 89 5.26 -10.67 -11.02
CA TYR A 89 4.11 -11.09 -11.83
C TYR A 89 4.50 -11.36 -13.28
N ASN A 90 5.33 -10.49 -13.89
CA ASN A 90 5.79 -10.68 -15.27
C ASN A 90 6.80 -11.83 -15.43
N SER A 91 7.54 -12.23 -14.39
CA SER A 91 8.42 -13.41 -14.46
C SER A 91 7.66 -14.74 -14.43
N ASP A 92 6.42 -14.74 -13.96
CA ASP A 92 5.53 -15.91 -13.93
C ASP A 92 4.68 -16.05 -15.21
N ILE A 93 4.68 -15.02 -16.08
CA ILE A 93 4.04 -15.05 -17.41
C ILE A 93 5.02 -15.69 -18.41
N PRO A 94 4.61 -16.73 -19.17
CA PRO A 94 5.44 -17.28 -20.23
C PRO A 94 5.85 -16.18 -21.21
N LYS A 95 7.13 -16.13 -21.61
CA LYS A 95 7.65 -15.11 -22.57
C LYS A 95 6.83 -15.01 -23.87
N SER A 96 6.08 -16.05 -24.23
CA SER A 96 5.17 -16.08 -25.37
C SER A 96 3.93 -15.18 -25.23
N GLU A 97 3.63 -14.71 -24.02
CA GLU A 97 2.46 -13.85 -23.71
C GLU A 97 2.86 -12.40 -23.36
N MET A 98 4.16 -12.07 -23.37
CA MET A 98 4.66 -10.71 -23.17
C MET A 98 4.65 -9.92 -24.48
N SER A 99 4.31 -8.62 -24.43
CA SER A 99 4.37 -7.75 -25.61
C SER A 99 5.81 -7.46 -26.03
N GLU A 100 6.08 -7.26 -27.33
CA GLU A 100 7.44 -6.99 -27.85
C GLU A 100 8.11 -5.78 -27.17
N SER A 101 7.33 -4.80 -26.72
CA SER A 101 7.81 -3.63 -25.96
C SER A 101 8.33 -3.95 -24.56
N GLU A 102 7.93 -5.07 -23.96
CA GLU A 102 8.35 -5.50 -22.62
C GLU A 102 9.56 -6.45 -22.67
N MET A 103 9.81 -7.10 -23.83
CA MET A 103 10.97 -7.97 -24.04
C MET A 103 12.29 -7.18 -24.17
N SER A 104 12.24 -5.92 -24.59
CA SER A 104 13.43 -5.09 -24.82
C SER A 104 14.08 -4.52 -23.54
N ASP A 105 13.38 -4.54 -22.39
CA ASP A 105 13.88 -4.00 -21.11
C ASP A 105 14.73 -5.01 -20.30
N PHE A 106 14.85 -6.26 -20.77
CA PHE A 106 15.62 -7.33 -20.13
C PHE A 106 17.00 -7.58 -20.75
N GLY A 107 17.43 -6.76 -21.73
CA GLY A 107 18.68 -6.93 -22.47
C GLY A 107 19.76 -5.91 -22.14
N HIS A 108 20.48 -6.09 -21.02
CA HIS A 108 21.90 -5.72 -20.86
C HIS A 108 22.58 -6.59 -19.81
#